data_AF-A0A1I1B9N4-F1
#
_entry.id   AF-A0A1I1B9N4-F1
#
_cell.length_a   1.000
_cell.length_b   1.000
_cell.length_c   1.000
_cell.angle_alpha   90.00
_cell.angle_beta   90.00
_cell.angle_gamma   90.00
#
_symmetry.space_group_name_H-M   'P 1'
#
loop_
_entity.id
_entity.type
_entity.pdbx_description
1 polymer ?
#
loop_
_entity_poly.entity_id
_entity_poly.type
_entity_poly.pdbx_seq_one_letter_code
_entity_poly.pdbx_strand_id
1 'polypeptide(L)'
;MNLKKKSVIVLTAAGILGAAAVAGASGLTQKVSGLLRADIHVSVNGAAYGSIQPVYIDGKAYVPLRDTAGALGYELTWNQQAKQFDLTPKKEEQAPVDYILNTGVVTDAQTADGLTSLSVMGKGSAGTFDWIIAKVDKDTVIVDESGAAKTAADIKAGSRVAVQYGPMVALSFPGQSHAAKVTLLGERSIKEDKVGAVNKTDSGWQIQLGSGTGDAAVSNLVLNVGADTLIVTSMGEPVKAEDIKVGDKVRAYYGPATTRSIPPQSAADTIVVLPADAN
;
A
#
# COMPACT_ATOMS: atom_id res chain seq x y z
N MET A 1 9.83 -3.23 27.50
CA MET A 1 8.68 -4.11 27.77
C MET A 1 7.44 -3.24 27.97
N ASN A 2 6.69 -2.97 26.90
CA ASN A 2 5.56 -2.03 26.92
C ASN A 2 4.29 -2.73 27.42
N LEU A 3 3.94 -2.52 28.68
CA LEU A 3 2.66 -2.96 29.23
C LEU A 3 1.54 -2.07 28.68
N LYS A 4 0.70 -2.61 27.79
CA LYS A 4 -0.62 -2.05 27.47
C LYS A 4 -1.49 -2.11 28.73
N LYS A 5 -1.52 -1.03 29.52
CA LYS A 5 -2.55 -0.87 30.55
C LYS A 5 -3.87 -0.53 29.85
N LYS A 6 -4.75 -1.52 29.73
CA LYS A 6 -6.15 -1.30 29.35
C LYS A 6 -6.86 -0.71 30.58
N SER A 7 -6.90 0.61 30.66
CA SER A 7 -7.67 1.32 31.69
C SER A 7 -9.14 1.28 31.31
N VAL A 8 -9.89 0.32 31.86
CA VAL A 8 -11.36 0.30 31.76
C VAL A 8 -11.88 1.37 32.72
N ILE A 9 -12.32 2.51 32.20
CA ILE A 9 -13.00 3.54 32.97
C ILE A 9 -14.49 3.21 32.95
N VAL A 10 -15.01 2.69 34.06
CA VAL A 10 -16.45 2.50 34.27
C VAL A 10 -17.04 3.88 34.59
N LEU A 11 -17.72 4.48 33.60
CA LEU A 11 -18.43 5.75 33.77
C LEU A 11 -19.91 5.48 34.02
N THR A 12 -20.38 5.83 35.22
CA THR A 12 -21.80 5.80 35.56
C THR A 12 -22.51 6.92 34.82
N ALA A 13 -23.29 6.59 33.79
CA ALA A 13 -24.09 7.54 33.04
C ALA A 13 -25.35 7.92 33.83
N ALA A 14 -25.53 9.21 34.14
CA ALA A 14 -26.80 9.76 34.58
C ALA A 14 -27.60 10.18 33.33
N GLY A 15 -28.58 9.36 32.93
CA GLY A 15 -29.44 9.64 31.78
C GLY A 15 -30.57 10.61 32.16
N ILE A 16 -30.69 11.73 31.45
CA ILE A 16 -31.91 12.55 31.47
C ILE A 16 -32.94 11.85 30.58
N LEU A 17 -33.90 11.16 31.18
CA LEU A 17 -35.02 10.55 30.47
C LEU A 17 -36.06 11.64 30.14
N GLY A 18 -36.26 11.89 28.85
CA GLY A 18 -37.41 12.66 28.36
C GLY A 18 -38.72 11.96 28.70
N ALA A 19 -39.70 12.72 29.18
CA ALA A 19 -40.99 12.22 29.62
C ALA A 19 -41.80 11.64 28.45
N ALA A 20 -41.84 10.32 28.34
CA ALA A 20 -42.94 9.60 27.69
C ALA A 20 -43.64 8.79 28.77
N ALA A 21 -44.91 9.12 29.02
CA ALA A 21 -45.73 8.47 30.04
C ALA A 21 -45.96 6.99 29.68
N VAL A 22 -45.26 6.09 30.37
CA VAL A 22 -45.61 4.67 30.43
C VAL A 22 -46.15 4.42 31.82
N ALA A 23 -47.46 4.23 31.92
CA ALA A 23 -48.11 3.76 33.12
C ALA A 23 -47.60 2.33 33.42
N GLY A 24 -46.95 2.12 34.57
CA GLY A 24 -46.70 0.77 35.08
C GLY A 24 -45.42 0.47 35.85
N ALA A 25 -44.49 1.42 36.05
CA ALA A 25 -43.27 1.15 36.85
C ALA A 25 -43.09 2.16 37.98
N SER A 26 -43.59 1.83 39.17
CA SER A 26 -43.21 2.47 40.44
C SER A 26 -41.80 1.99 40.83
N GLY A 27 -40.77 2.58 40.21
CA GLY A 27 -39.38 2.28 40.51
C GLY A 27 -38.48 3.46 40.16
N LEU A 28 -38.20 4.29 41.17
CA LEU A 28 -37.18 5.35 41.24
C LEU A 28 -36.85 6.09 39.93
N THR A 29 -37.69 7.03 39.52
CA THR A 29 -37.20 8.20 38.77
C THR A 29 -36.86 9.29 39.78
N GLN A 30 -35.63 9.27 40.30
CA GLN A 30 -35.15 10.39 41.12
C GLN A 30 -34.90 11.56 40.17
N LYS A 31 -35.70 12.63 40.30
CA LYS A 31 -35.52 13.83 39.49
C LYS A 31 -34.21 14.50 39.93
N VAL A 32 -33.16 14.30 39.16
CA VAL A 32 -31.88 14.97 39.37
C VAL A 32 -31.97 16.36 38.74
N SER A 33 -31.84 17.41 39.56
CA SER A 33 -31.80 18.79 39.09
C SER A 33 -30.34 19.20 38.95
N GLY A 34 -29.90 19.51 37.73
CA GLY A 34 -28.56 20.01 37.46
C GLY A 34 -28.57 21.49 37.09
N LEU A 35 -27.51 22.21 37.44
CA LEU A 35 -27.27 23.58 36.96
C LEU A 35 -26.37 23.53 35.73
N LEU A 36 -26.85 24.12 34.62
CA LEU A 36 -26.02 24.37 33.45
C LEU A 36 -25.12 25.57 33.72
N ARG A 37 -23.80 25.40 33.62
CA ARG A 37 -22.81 26.44 33.88
C ARG A 37 -22.12 26.86 32.59
N ALA A 38 -22.70 27.85 31.91
CA ALA A 38 -22.17 28.39 30.66
C ALA A 38 -20.90 29.25 30.85
N ASP A 39 -20.57 29.59 32.09
CA ASP A 39 -19.36 30.32 32.50
C ASP A 39 -18.09 29.44 32.54
N ILE A 40 -18.24 28.12 32.36
CA ILE A 40 -17.11 27.18 32.43
C ILE A 40 -16.66 26.82 31.02
N HIS A 41 -15.41 27.17 30.71
CA HIS A 41 -14.79 26.85 29.44
C HIS A 41 -13.99 25.54 29.55
N VAL A 42 -14.32 24.57 28.69
CA VAL A 42 -13.58 23.31 28.57
C VAL A 42 -12.54 23.45 27.47
N SER A 43 -11.32 22.99 27.72
CA SER A 43 -10.24 22.91 26.72
C SER A 43 -9.71 21.49 26.58
N VAL A 44 -9.42 21.06 25.36
CA VAL A 44 -8.74 19.79 25.06
C VAL A 44 -7.42 20.12 24.37
N ASN A 45 -6.30 19.64 24.91
CA ASN A 45 -4.95 19.94 24.41
C ASN A 45 -4.65 21.45 24.24
N GLY A 46 -5.20 22.29 25.12
CA GLY A 46 -5.01 23.74 25.09
C GLY A 46 -5.91 24.51 24.11
N ALA A 47 -6.70 23.81 23.27
CA ALA A 47 -7.71 24.43 22.41
C ALA A 47 -9.06 24.49 23.14
N ALA A 48 -9.70 25.66 23.13
CA ALA A 48 -11.04 25.83 23.67
C ALA A 48 -12.04 24.96 22.89
N TYR A 49 -12.82 24.15 23.59
CA TYR A 49 -13.77 23.22 23.01
C TYR A 49 -15.20 23.64 23.39
N GLY A 50 -15.74 24.59 22.62
CA GLY A 50 -16.98 25.33 22.95
C GLY A 50 -18.26 24.51 22.97
N SER A 51 -18.24 23.27 22.49
CA SER A 51 -19.42 22.40 22.44
C SER A 51 -19.66 21.59 23.72
N ILE A 52 -18.67 21.51 24.62
CA ILE A 52 -18.80 20.76 25.88
C ILE A 52 -19.28 21.72 26.97
N GLN A 53 -20.55 21.58 27.35
CA GLN A 53 -21.15 22.34 28.46
C GLN A 53 -21.31 21.43 29.68
N PRO A 54 -20.59 21.67 30.79
CA PRO A 54 -20.73 20.88 32.00
C PRO A 54 -22.07 21.11 32.69
N VAL A 55 -22.66 20.03 33.20
CA VAL A 55 -23.83 20.05 34.09
C VAL A 55 -23.38 19.73 35.50
N TYR A 56 -23.73 20.55 36.48
CA TYR A 56 -23.40 20.33 37.87
C TYR A 56 -24.53 19.63 38.60
N ILE A 57 -24.22 18.48 39.21
CA ILE A 57 -25.12 17.68 40.03
C ILE A 57 -24.37 17.32 41.31
N ASP A 58 -24.94 17.65 42.48
CA ASP A 58 -24.38 17.34 43.80
C ASP A 58 -22.91 17.77 43.97
N GLY A 59 -22.56 18.96 43.47
CA GLY A 59 -21.21 19.51 43.54
C GLY A 59 -20.19 18.89 42.58
N LYS A 60 -20.62 17.94 41.72
CA LYS A 60 -19.78 17.30 40.70
C LYS A 60 -20.14 17.82 39.31
N ALA A 61 -19.11 18.09 38.50
CA ALA A 61 -19.26 18.47 37.10
C ALA A 61 -19.36 17.22 36.23
N TYR A 62 -20.40 17.14 35.41
CA TYR A 62 -20.60 16.11 34.41
C TYR A 62 -20.49 16.71 33.02
N VAL A 63 -19.80 16.04 32.11
CA VAL A 63 -19.66 16.46 30.71
C VAL A 63 -20.40 15.51 29.77
N PRO A 64 -20.95 16.00 28.64
CA PRO A 64 -21.58 15.14 27.64
C PRO A 64 -20.61 14.09 27.10
N LEU A 65 -20.92 12.80 27.31
CA LEU A 65 -20.03 11.69 26.96
C LEU A 65 -19.68 11.66 25.47
N ARG A 66 -20.65 11.91 24.59
CA ARG A 66 -20.45 11.85 23.13
C ARG A 66 -19.49 12.93 22.64
N ASP A 67 -19.73 14.17 23.05
CA ASP A 67 -18.91 15.31 22.63
C ASP A 67 -17.50 15.22 23.23
N THR A 68 -17.40 14.77 24.49
CA THR A 68 -16.12 14.54 25.16
C THR A 68 -15.33 13.41 24.49
N ALA A 69 -15.96 12.29 24.17
CA ALA A 69 -15.32 11.18 23.45
C ALA A 69 -14.82 11.63 22.07
N GLY A 70 -15.65 12.36 21.32
CA GLY A 70 -15.28 12.92 20.02
C GLY A 70 -14.09 13.88 20.10
N ALA A 71 -14.07 14.76 21.11
CA ALA A 71 -12.97 15.70 21.36
C ALA A 71 -11.66 14.99 21.71
N LEU A 72 -11.75 13.84 22.40
CA LEU A 72 -10.60 13.01 22.78
C LEU A 72 -10.15 12.05 21.66
N GLY A 73 -10.77 12.11 20.47
CA GLY A 73 -10.39 11.25 19.35
C GLY A 73 -10.97 9.83 19.43
N TYR A 74 -12.09 9.65 20.12
CA TYR A 74 -12.81 8.37 20.21
C TYR A 74 -14.17 8.44 19.50
N GLU A 75 -14.62 7.30 18.99
CA GLU A 75 -15.99 7.03 18.61
C GLU A 75 -16.71 6.27 19.71
N LEU A 76 -17.99 6.58 19.89
CA LEU A 76 -18.85 5.97 20.88
C LEU A 76 -19.79 4.99 20.19
N THR A 77 -19.73 3.71 20.54
CA THR A 77 -20.66 2.69 20.05
C THR A 77 -21.47 2.11 21.21
N TRP A 78 -22.76 1.85 20.97
CA TRP A 78 -23.62 1.23 21.98
C TRP A 78 -23.57 -0.30 21.88
N ASN A 79 -23.18 -0.96 22.96
CA ASN A 79 -23.19 -2.40 23.08
C ASN A 79 -24.48 -2.88 23.75
N GLN A 80 -25.43 -3.37 22.95
CA GLN A 80 -26.74 -3.81 23.44
C GLN A 80 -26.67 -4.99 24.43
N GLN A 81 -25.71 -5.92 24.23
CA GLN A 81 -25.60 -7.12 25.05
C GLN A 81 -25.02 -6.81 26.43
N ALA A 82 -23.97 -5.99 26.49
CA ALA A 82 -23.33 -5.57 27.73
C ALA A 82 -24.01 -4.35 28.39
N LYS A 83 -24.99 -3.73 27.72
CA LYS A 83 -25.67 -2.50 28.17
C LYS A 83 -24.70 -1.37 28.53
N GLN A 84 -23.66 -1.20 27.72
CA GLN A 84 -22.61 -0.20 27.94
C GLN A 84 -22.24 0.53 26.64
N PHE A 85 -21.56 1.66 26.77
CA PHE A 85 -20.92 2.32 25.63
C PHE A 85 -19.47 1.88 25.50
N ASP A 86 -19.07 1.46 24.31
CA ASP A 86 -17.69 1.15 23.97
C ASP A 86 -17.06 2.39 23.31
N LEU A 87 -15.83 2.71 23.72
CA LEU A 87 -15.03 3.82 23.19
C LEU A 87 -13.92 3.25 22.31
N THR A 88 -13.97 3.53 21.01
CA THR A 88 -12.96 3.09 20.04
C THR A 88 -12.18 4.28 19.53
N PRO A 89 -10.83 4.27 19.55
CA PRO A 89 -10.05 5.35 18.93
C PRO A 89 -10.48 5.55 17.48
N LYS A 90 -10.73 6.80 17.09
CA LYS A 90 -10.90 7.16 15.67
C LYS A 90 -9.63 6.76 14.94
N LYS A 91 -9.76 6.04 13.84
CA LYS A 91 -8.63 5.82 12.95
C LYS A 91 -8.24 7.19 12.39
N GLU A 92 -7.00 7.60 12.60
CA GLU A 92 -6.43 8.73 11.88
C GLU A 92 -6.44 8.37 10.40
N GLU A 93 -7.34 8.99 9.64
CA GLU A 93 -7.23 9.04 8.19
C GLU A 93 -6.01 9.92 7.88
N GLN A 94 -4.86 9.26 7.75
CA GLN A 94 -3.63 9.89 7.33
C GLN A 94 -3.87 10.52 5.96
N ALA A 95 -3.56 11.81 5.83
CA ALA A 95 -3.56 12.50 4.54
C ALA A 95 -2.80 11.66 3.51
N PRO A 96 -3.18 11.66 2.21
CA PRO A 96 -2.47 10.90 1.19
C PRO A 96 -0.99 11.31 1.21
N VAL A 97 -0.14 10.39 1.66
CA VAL A 97 1.30 10.58 1.67
C VAL A 97 1.79 10.37 0.25
N ASP A 98 2.39 11.39 -0.35
CA ASP A 98 2.99 11.26 -1.67
C ASP A 98 4.29 10.47 -1.55
N TYR A 99 4.23 9.19 -1.90
CA TYR A 99 5.37 8.29 -1.80
C TYR A 99 6.27 8.42 -3.02
N ILE A 100 7.58 8.48 -2.76
CA ILE A 100 8.60 8.42 -3.78
C ILE A 100 8.81 6.95 -4.17
N LEU A 101 8.83 6.67 -5.47
CA LEU A 101 9.15 5.36 -6.03
C LEU A 101 10.64 5.29 -6.39
N ASN A 102 11.33 4.24 -5.96
CA ASN A 102 12.62 3.83 -6.53
C ASN A 102 12.52 2.37 -7.00
N THR A 103 12.94 2.13 -8.23
CA THR A 103 12.98 0.77 -8.81
C THR A 103 14.43 0.39 -9.05
N GLY A 104 14.85 -0.75 -8.49
CA GLY A 104 16.25 -1.13 -8.50
C GLY A 104 16.51 -2.58 -8.11
N VAL A 105 17.79 -2.86 -7.89
CA VAL A 105 18.30 -4.13 -7.39
C VAL A 105 18.74 -3.94 -5.94
N VAL A 106 18.38 -4.89 -5.09
CA VAL A 106 18.88 -4.96 -3.72
C VAL A 106 20.34 -5.37 -3.75
N THR A 107 21.25 -4.49 -3.34
CA THR A 107 22.68 -4.78 -3.26
C THR A 107 23.06 -5.41 -1.92
N ASP A 108 22.31 -5.07 -0.86
CA ASP A 108 22.52 -5.60 0.49
C ASP A 108 21.19 -5.59 1.27
N ALA A 109 21.00 -6.58 2.13
CA ALA A 109 19.82 -6.74 2.97
C ALA A 109 20.25 -7.20 4.36
N GLN A 110 20.15 -6.31 5.34
CA GLN A 110 20.60 -6.56 6.71
C GLN A 110 19.41 -6.47 7.66
N THR A 111 19.23 -7.47 8.52
CA THR A 111 18.15 -7.45 9.53
C THR A 111 18.76 -7.38 10.92
N ALA A 112 18.39 -6.35 11.67
CA ALA A 112 18.77 -6.16 13.06
C ALA A 112 17.55 -5.71 13.86
N ASP A 113 17.31 -6.31 15.03
CA ASP A 113 16.24 -5.93 15.97
C ASP A 113 14.83 -5.77 15.36
N GLY A 114 14.49 -6.60 14.37
CA GLY A 114 13.19 -6.56 13.69
C GLY A 114 13.03 -5.45 12.65
N LEU A 115 14.11 -4.72 12.34
CA LEU A 115 14.21 -3.74 11.26
C LEU A 115 15.10 -4.29 10.15
N THR A 116 14.54 -4.48 8.96
CA THR A 116 15.31 -4.89 7.77
C THR A 116 15.72 -3.64 6.99
N SER A 117 17.01 -3.44 6.79
CA SER A 117 17.56 -2.38 5.94
C SER A 117 17.89 -2.96 4.56
N LEU A 118 17.18 -2.48 3.55
CA LEU A 118 17.41 -2.85 2.15
C LEU A 118 18.19 -1.74 1.45
N SER A 119 19.41 -2.02 1.02
CA SER A 119 20.18 -1.14 0.14
C SER A 119 19.73 -1.38 -1.30
N VAL A 120 19.00 -0.43 -1.86
CA VAL A 120 18.45 -0.52 -3.22
C VAL A 120 19.16 0.46 -4.12
N MET A 121 19.84 -0.08 -5.13
CA MET A 121 20.50 0.68 -6.18
C MET A 121 19.65 0.58 -7.45
N GLY A 122 19.23 1.73 -7.97
CA GLY A 122 18.25 1.78 -9.04
C GLY A 122 18.02 3.19 -9.53
N LYS A 123 16.83 3.42 -10.05
CA LYS A 123 16.39 4.72 -10.54
C LYS A 123 15.26 5.21 -9.66
N GLY A 124 15.46 6.35 -9.02
CA GLY A 124 14.40 7.08 -8.33
C GLY A 124 13.44 7.73 -9.34
N SER A 125 12.21 8.01 -8.92
CA SER A 125 11.31 8.92 -9.65
C SER A 125 11.99 10.29 -9.82
N ALA A 126 11.59 11.06 -10.84
CA ALA A 126 12.30 12.25 -11.33
C ALA A 126 12.93 13.13 -10.23
N GLY A 127 14.28 13.22 -10.23
CA GLY A 127 15.05 14.06 -9.30
C GLY A 127 15.30 13.47 -7.91
N THR A 128 14.96 12.20 -7.68
CA THR A 128 15.17 11.51 -6.40
C THR A 128 16.38 10.57 -6.43
N PHE A 129 16.71 9.97 -5.29
CA PHE A 129 17.94 9.20 -5.11
C PHE A 129 17.95 7.90 -5.93
N ASP A 130 19.04 7.69 -6.67
CA ASP A 130 19.34 6.43 -7.35
C ASP A 130 19.74 5.33 -6.36
N TRP A 131 20.27 5.70 -5.19
CA TRP A 131 20.61 4.78 -4.12
C TRP A 131 19.90 5.16 -2.83
N ILE A 132 19.07 4.25 -2.32
CA ILE A 132 18.30 4.42 -1.08
C ILE A 132 18.53 3.23 -0.14
N ILE A 133 18.62 3.52 1.16
CA ILE A 133 18.46 2.51 2.22
C ILE A 133 17.02 2.57 2.70
N ALA A 134 16.24 1.58 2.27
CA ALA A 134 14.85 1.41 2.64
C ALA A 134 14.74 0.64 3.96
N LYS A 135 14.16 1.26 4.99
CA LYS A 135 13.90 0.63 6.28
C LYS A 135 12.54 -0.06 6.24
N VAL A 136 12.55 -1.37 6.38
CA VAL A 136 11.38 -2.26 6.33
C VAL A 136 11.09 -2.77 7.73
N ASP A 137 9.87 -2.54 8.19
CA ASP A 137 9.39 -2.98 9.51
C ASP A 137 7.95 -3.54 9.41
N LYS A 138 7.30 -3.70 10.56
CA LYS A 138 5.93 -4.23 10.67
C LYS A 138 4.85 -3.40 9.94
N ASP A 139 5.12 -2.13 9.67
CA ASP A 139 4.19 -1.20 9.01
C ASP A 139 4.42 -1.16 7.48
N THR A 140 5.48 -1.83 6.99
CA THR A 140 5.76 -1.95 5.56
C THR A 140 4.89 -3.03 4.90
N VAL A 141 4.23 -2.67 3.80
CA VAL A 141 3.50 -3.63 2.95
C VAL A 141 4.47 -4.28 1.98
N ILE A 142 4.62 -5.60 2.04
CA ILE A 142 5.50 -6.34 1.11
C ILE A 142 4.64 -7.28 0.25
N VAL A 143 4.74 -7.10 -1.07
CA VAL A 143 3.99 -7.89 -2.05
C VAL A 143 4.88 -8.29 -3.22
N ASP A 144 4.48 -9.26 -4.03
CA ASP A 144 5.04 -9.47 -5.36
C ASP A 144 4.25 -8.70 -6.44
N GLU A 145 4.66 -8.84 -7.70
CA GLU A 145 4.01 -8.21 -8.86
C GLU A 145 2.54 -8.62 -9.05
N SER A 146 2.14 -9.79 -8.54
CA SER A 146 0.73 -10.23 -8.59
C SER A 146 -0.11 -9.68 -7.44
N GLY A 147 0.52 -8.97 -6.50
CA GLY A 147 -0.11 -8.47 -5.27
C GLY A 147 -0.16 -9.50 -4.14
N ALA A 148 0.46 -10.67 -4.28
CA ALA A 148 0.51 -11.66 -3.22
C ALA A 148 1.47 -11.20 -2.11
N ALA A 149 1.04 -11.32 -0.86
CA ALA A 149 1.85 -10.91 0.29
C ALA A 149 3.16 -11.70 0.39
N LYS A 150 4.26 -11.00 0.62
CA LYS A 150 5.60 -11.54 0.85
C LYS A 150 6.13 -11.07 2.20
N THR A 151 7.31 -11.55 2.57
CA THR A 151 8.01 -11.15 3.79
C THR A 151 9.37 -10.55 3.47
N ALA A 152 9.96 -9.83 4.43
CA ALA A 152 11.30 -9.28 4.27
C ALA A 152 12.36 -10.36 4.03
N ALA A 153 12.13 -11.61 4.48
CA ALA A 153 13.02 -12.74 4.25
C ALA A 153 13.05 -13.22 2.79
N ASP A 154 12.01 -12.92 2.00
CA ASP A 154 11.95 -13.25 0.57
C ASP A 154 12.82 -12.30 -0.27
N ILE A 155 13.23 -11.17 0.30
CA ILE A 155 14.04 -10.15 -0.36
C ILE A 155 15.50 -10.41 -0.03
N LYS A 156 16.30 -10.72 -1.05
CA LYS A 156 17.73 -11.04 -0.91
C LYS A 156 18.56 -10.08 -1.75
N ALA A 157 19.86 -10.04 -1.48
CA ALA A 157 20.79 -9.39 -2.41
C ALA A 157 20.64 -10.02 -3.81
N GLY A 158 20.55 -9.17 -4.83
CA GLY A 158 20.22 -9.53 -6.21
C GLY A 158 18.73 -9.46 -6.56
N SER A 159 17.82 -9.43 -5.57
CA SER A 159 16.39 -9.27 -5.84
C SER A 159 16.09 -7.92 -6.49
N ARG A 160 15.25 -7.92 -7.53
CA ARG A 160 14.70 -6.68 -8.09
C ARG A 160 13.52 -6.24 -7.26
N VAL A 161 13.45 -4.97 -6.93
CA VAL A 161 12.37 -4.41 -6.11
C VAL A 161 11.94 -3.05 -6.61
N ALA A 162 10.67 -2.72 -6.37
CA ALA A 162 10.16 -1.37 -6.43
C ALA A 162 9.78 -0.95 -5.00
N VAL A 163 10.43 0.10 -4.49
CA VAL A 163 10.22 0.59 -3.14
C VAL A 163 9.50 1.93 -3.19
N GLN A 164 8.39 2.02 -2.47
CA GLN A 164 7.69 3.26 -2.17
C GLN A 164 8.08 3.70 -0.76
N TYR A 165 8.65 4.89 -0.66
CA TYR A 165 9.12 5.45 0.61
C TYR A 165 8.66 6.90 0.77
N GLY A 166 8.45 7.32 2.01
CA GLY A 166 7.85 8.62 2.34
C GLY A 166 8.72 9.82 1.96
N PRO A 167 8.13 11.03 1.92
CA PRO A 167 8.78 12.27 1.46
C PRO A 167 9.93 12.75 2.37
N MET A 168 10.03 12.22 3.59
CA MET A 168 11.07 12.57 4.55
C MET A 168 12.24 11.60 4.44
N VAL A 169 13.23 11.94 3.62
CA VAL A 169 14.50 11.22 3.51
C VAL A 169 15.54 11.89 4.42
N ALA A 170 16.31 11.09 5.16
CA ALA A 170 17.46 11.60 5.91
C ALA A 170 18.48 12.26 4.95
N LEU A 171 19.02 13.43 5.31
CA LEU A 171 20.02 14.17 4.54
C LEU A 171 21.42 13.50 4.55
N SER A 172 21.47 12.20 4.27
CA SER A 172 22.67 11.38 4.16
C SER A 172 22.82 10.86 2.74
N PHE A 173 24.04 10.45 2.36
CA PHE A 173 24.29 9.70 1.13
C PHE A 173 24.80 8.28 1.48
N PRO A 174 24.13 7.19 1.08
CA PRO A 174 22.80 7.17 0.46
C PRO A 174 21.70 7.71 1.37
N GLY A 175 20.59 8.13 0.76
CA GLY A 175 19.40 8.56 1.50
C GLY A 175 18.81 7.40 2.29
N GLN A 176 18.22 7.66 3.45
CA GLN A 176 17.52 6.63 4.22
C GLN A 176 16.08 7.05 4.50
N SER A 177 15.14 6.12 4.33
CA SER A 177 13.72 6.36 4.62
C SER A 177 13.01 5.07 5.02
N HIS A 178 11.92 5.20 5.76
CA HIS A 178 10.96 4.11 5.95
C HIS A 178 10.27 3.76 4.62
N ALA A 179 10.18 2.47 4.34
CA ALA A 179 9.48 1.94 3.18
C ALA A 179 8.02 1.67 3.55
N ALA A 180 7.10 2.38 2.90
CA ALA A 180 5.67 2.13 3.05
C ALA A 180 5.25 0.87 2.29
N LYS A 181 5.83 0.66 1.10
CA LYS A 181 5.58 -0.54 0.29
C LYS A 181 6.84 -1.01 -0.42
N VAL A 182 7.05 -2.32 -0.44
CA VAL A 182 8.06 -2.98 -1.25
C VAL A 182 7.39 -4.01 -2.15
N THR A 183 7.55 -3.86 -3.46
CA THR A 183 7.11 -4.84 -4.45
C THR A 183 8.33 -5.63 -4.92
N LEU A 184 8.33 -6.94 -4.69
CA LEU A 184 9.33 -7.86 -5.24
C LEU A 184 9.05 -8.06 -6.73
N LEU A 185 9.96 -7.56 -7.57
CA LEU A 185 9.86 -7.67 -9.02
C LEU A 185 10.44 -9.01 -9.46
N GLY A 186 9.76 -9.65 -10.40
CA GLY A 186 10.22 -10.91 -10.97
C GLY A 186 11.52 -10.73 -11.75
N GLU A 187 12.36 -11.77 -11.75
CA GLU A 187 13.48 -11.84 -12.68
C GLU A 187 12.95 -11.77 -14.12
N ARG A 188 13.65 -11.02 -14.98
CA ARG A 188 13.31 -10.92 -16.39
C ARG A 188 14.41 -11.59 -17.19
N SER A 189 14.03 -12.60 -17.95
CA SER A 189 14.88 -13.17 -18.99
C SER A 189 14.93 -12.23 -20.18
N ILE A 190 16.05 -12.24 -20.89
CA ILE A 190 16.28 -11.43 -22.08
C ILE A 190 16.47 -12.39 -23.25
N LYS A 191 15.71 -12.19 -24.33
CA LYS A 191 15.93 -12.89 -25.60
C LYS A 191 15.90 -11.87 -26.74
N GLU A 192 16.93 -11.91 -27.57
CA GLU A 192 16.99 -11.16 -28.81
C GLU A 192 16.82 -12.14 -29.97
N ASP A 193 15.81 -11.92 -30.81
CA ASP A 193 15.48 -12.82 -31.92
C ASP A 193 14.63 -12.10 -32.97
N LYS A 194 14.40 -12.76 -34.11
CA LYS A 194 13.44 -12.30 -35.11
C LYS A 194 12.01 -12.69 -34.72
N VAL A 195 11.06 -11.82 -35.04
CA VAL A 195 9.63 -12.09 -34.93
C VAL A 195 9.24 -13.10 -35.99
N GLY A 196 8.80 -14.29 -35.56
CA GLY A 196 8.33 -15.36 -36.44
C GLY A 196 6.83 -15.28 -36.73
N ALA A 197 6.03 -14.82 -35.77
CA ALA A 197 4.59 -14.64 -35.92
C ALA A 197 4.06 -13.58 -34.94
N VAL A 198 2.99 -12.89 -35.33
CA VAL A 198 2.23 -11.96 -34.48
C VAL A 198 0.76 -12.30 -34.60
N ASN A 199 0.15 -12.73 -33.49
CA ASN A 199 -1.25 -13.14 -33.43
C ASN A 199 -2.01 -12.24 -32.46
N LYS A 200 -3.22 -11.84 -32.84
CA LYS A 200 -4.14 -11.13 -31.94
C LYS A 200 -4.94 -12.16 -31.13
N THR A 201 -5.08 -11.94 -29.82
CA THR A 201 -5.89 -12.77 -28.92
C THR A 201 -6.97 -11.91 -28.26
N ASP A 202 -7.94 -12.55 -27.60
CA ASP A 202 -9.00 -11.84 -26.85
C ASP A 202 -8.43 -11.01 -25.69
N SER A 203 -7.23 -11.37 -25.19
CA SER A 203 -6.55 -10.75 -24.06
C SER A 203 -5.39 -9.83 -24.45
N GLY A 204 -5.15 -9.61 -25.75
CA GLY A 204 -4.05 -8.77 -26.24
C GLY A 204 -3.39 -9.34 -27.49
N TRP A 205 -2.07 -9.51 -27.43
CA TRP A 205 -1.26 -9.98 -28.56
C TRP A 205 -0.33 -11.12 -28.13
N GLN A 206 0.01 -11.98 -29.07
CA GLN A 206 1.02 -13.00 -28.92
C GLN A 206 2.09 -12.83 -29.99
N ILE A 207 3.34 -12.66 -29.57
CA ILE A 207 4.49 -12.49 -30.44
C ILE A 207 5.39 -13.71 -30.30
N GLN A 208 5.61 -14.44 -31.38
CA GLN A 208 6.53 -15.56 -31.41
C GLN A 208 7.93 -15.09 -31.82
N LEU A 209 8.92 -15.42 -31.00
CA LEU A 209 10.33 -15.20 -31.25
C LEU A 209 11.00 -16.49 -31.73
N GLY A 210 11.69 -16.41 -32.86
CA GLY A 210 12.36 -17.53 -33.51
C GLY A 210 11.78 -17.84 -34.88
N SER A 211 12.58 -18.46 -35.74
CA SER A 211 12.15 -18.83 -37.09
C SER A 211 11.11 -19.95 -37.03
N GLY A 212 9.87 -19.66 -37.46
CA GLY A 212 8.81 -20.67 -37.62
C GLY A 212 9.12 -21.81 -38.62
N THR A 213 10.35 -21.89 -39.13
CA THR A 213 10.85 -22.94 -40.01
C THR A 213 11.52 -24.03 -39.19
N GLY A 214 10.74 -25.05 -38.81
CA GLY A 214 11.07 -26.49 -38.66
C GLY A 214 12.44 -27.00 -38.17
N ASP A 215 13.36 -26.16 -37.70
CA ASP A 215 14.65 -26.59 -37.18
C ASP A 215 14.54 -26.71 -35.65
N ALA A 216 14.57 -27.95 -35.18
CA ALA A 216 14.39 -28.32 -33.78
C ALA A 216 15.49 -27.78 -32.84
N ALA A 217 16.46 -27.01 -33.36
CA ALA A 217 17.56 -26.42 -32.61
C ALA A 217 17.30 -24.98 -32.10
N VAL A 218 16.27 -24.28 -32.58
CA VAL A 218 15.93 -22.93 -32.09
C VAL A 218 14.67 -22.97 -31.23
N SER A 219 14.84 -22.74 -29.92
CA SER A 219 13.75 -22.66 -28.95
C SER A 219 12.83 -21.48 -29.28
N ASN A 220 11.74 -21.76 -30.00
CA ASN A 220 10.67 -20.82 -30.28
C ASN A 220 10.02 -20.39 -28.96
N LEU A 221 9.92 -19.09 -28.70
CA LEU A 221 9.32 -18.54 -27.48
C LEU A 221 8.12 -17.68 -27.87
N VAL A 222 6.97 -17.93 -27.24
CA VAL A 222 5.79 -17.08 -27.42
C VAL A 222 5.68 -16.10 -26.27
N LEU A 223 5.51 -14.84 -26.60
CA LEU A 223 5.38 -13.74 -25.66
C LEU A 223 3.94 -13.25 -25.66
N ASN A 224 3.31 -13.31 -24.50
CA ASN A 224 2.00 -12.73 -24.25
C ASN A 224 2.17 -11.25 -23.94
N VAL A 225 1.63 -10.40 -24.81
CA VAL A 225 1.71 -8.94 -24.77
C VAL A 225 0.35 -8.41 -24.33
N GLY A 226 0.31 -7.83 -23.14
CA GLY A 226 -0.90 -7.27 -22.52
C GLY A 226 -0.89 -5.74 -22.51
N ALA A 227 -1.86 -5.14 -21.80
CA ALA A 227 -1.95 -3.69 -21.62
C ALA A 227 -0.75 -3.10 -20.88
N ASP A 228 -0.11 -3.90 -20.02
CA ASP A 228 0.98 -3.47 -19.15
C ASP A 228 2.37 -3.66 -19.81
N THR A 229 2.42 -4.22 -21.03
CA THR A 229 3.67 -4.47 -21.74
C THR A 229 4.17 -3.18 -22.42
N LEU A 230 5.40 -2.77 -22.12
CA LEU A 230 6.03 -1.62 -22.78
C LEU A 230 6.66 -2.05 -24.10
N ILE A 231 6.23 -1.45 -25.21
CA ILE A 231 6.82 -1.70 -26.53
C ILE A 231 7.43 -0.40 -27.04
N VAL A 232 8.72 -0.42 -27.32
CA VAL A 232 9.48 0.78 -27.73
C VAL A 232 10.50 0.46 -28.83
N THR A 233 10.96 1.48 -29.54
CA THR A 233 12.14 1.37 -30.42
C THR A 233 13.43 1.40 -29.59
N SER A 234 14.56 1.10 -30.22
CA SER A 234 15.90 1.32 -29.63
C SER A 234 16.17 2.77 -29.17
N MET A 235 15.40 3.74 -29.68
CA MET A 235 15.47 5.16 -29.27
C MET A 235 14.47 5.51 -28.15
N GLY A 236 13.68 4.54 -27.66
CA GLY A 236 12.70 4.72 -26.59
C GLY A 236 11.35 5.25 -27.05
N GLU A 237 11.10 5.34 -28.35
CA GLU A 237 9.80 5.79 -28.89
C GLU A 237 8.77 4.66 -28.77
N PRO A 238 7.53 4.93 -28.32
CA PRO A 238 6.50 3.90 -28.18
C PRO A 238 6.06 3.33 -29.53
N VAL A 239 5.90 2.01 -29.61
CA VAL A 239 5.45 1.28 -30.79
C VAL A 239 4.20 0.47 -30.43
N LYS A 240 3.22 0.37 -31.33
CA LYS A 240 2.05 -0.50 -31.09
C LYS A 240 2.37 -1.94 -31.44
N ALA A 241 1.75 -2.90 -30.74
CA ALA A 241 1.92 -4.32 -31.05
C ALA A 241 1.52 -4.69 -32.50
N GLU A 242 0.55 -3.97 -33.05
CA GLU A 242 0.08 -4.06 -34.45
C GLU A 242 1.15 -3.67 -35.47
N ASP A 243 2.06 -2.80 -35.06
CA ASP A 243 3.10 -2.25 -35.93
C ASP A 243 4.30 -3.20 -36.05
N ILE A 244 4.45 -4.16 -35.12
CA ILE A 244 5.47 -5.21 -35.20
C ILE A 244 5.15 -6.17 -36.35
N LYS A 245 6.14 -6.42 -37.20
CA LYS A 245 6.00 -7.29 -38.38
C LYS A 245 6.88 -8.52 -38.27
N VAL A 246 6.46 -9.58 -38.97
CA VAL A 246 7.26 -10.79 -39.11
C VAL A 246 8.58 -10.44 -39.79
N GLY A 247 9.68 -10.89 -39.20
CA GLY A 247 11.05 -10.58 -39.62
C GLY A 247 11.73 -9.46 -38.82
N ASP A 248 10.97 -8.65 -38.06
CA ASP A 248 11.54 -7.61 -37.20
C ASP A 248 12.45 -8.24 -36.15
N LYS A 249 13.61 -7.61 -35.90
CA LYS A 249 14.53 -8.01 -34.84
C LYS A 249 14.10 -7.31 -33.55
N VAL A 250 13.86 -8.08 -32.49
CA VAL A 250 13.39 -7.52 -31.22
C VAL A 250 14.21 -8.07 -30.07
N ARG A 251 14.41 -7.25 -29.04
CA ARG A 251 14.91 -7.66 -27.73
C ARG A 251 13.75 -7.65 -26.75
N ALA A 252 13.36 -8.82 -26.27
CA ALA A 252 12.28 -8.96 -25.31
C ALA A 252 12.81 -9.25 -23.91
N TYR A 253 12.27 -8.51 -22.95
CA TYR A 253 12.35 -8.76 -21.52
C TYR A 253 11.05 -9.45 -21.10
N TYR A 254 11.14 -10.67 -20.59
CA TYR A 254 9.98 -11.52 -20.30
C TYR A 254 10.19 -12.33 -19.03
N GLY A 255 9.11 -12.80 -18.42
CA GLY A 255 9.14 -13.53 -17.16
C GLY A 255 8.14 -12.96 -16.14
N PRO A 256 8.23 -13.36 -14.86
CA PRO A 256 9.27 -14.22 -14.28
C PRO A 256 9.10 -15.71 -14.57
N ALA A 257 7.92 -16.14 -14.99
CA ALA A 257 7.62 -17.54 -15.28
C ALA A 257 7.48 -17.81 -16.78
N THR A 258 7.91 -18.99 -17.21
CA THR A 258 7.63 -19.55 -18.53
C THR A 258 6.79 -20.82 -18.39
N THR A 259 5.86 -21.05 -19.31
CA THR A 259 5.07 -22.30 -19.34
C THR A 259 5.94 -23.44 -19.83
N ARG A 260 5.70 -24.66 -19.33
CA ARG A 260 6.36 -25.89 -19.80
C ARG A 260 5.79 -26.44 -21.13
N SER A 261 5.19 -25.60 -21.96
CA SER A 261 4.63 -25.98 -23.27
C SER A 261 5.70 -25.93 -24.37
N ILE A 262 5.36 -26.44 -25.56
CA ILE A 262 6.20 -26.36 -26.76
C ILE A 262 5.35 -25.71 -27.87
N PRO A 263 5.68 -24.48 -28.32
CA PRO A 263 6.74 -23.61 -27.81
C PRO A 263 6.44 -23.08 -26.39
N PRO A 264 7.46 -22.85 -25.54
CA PRO A 264 7.28 -22.19 -24.24
C PRO A 264 6.65 -20.80 -24.41
N GLN A 265 5.83 -20.39 -23.44
CA GLN A 265 5.15 -19.10 -23.42
C GLN A 265 5.49 -18.32 -22.15
N SER A 266 5.54 -16.98 -22.22
CA SER A 266 5.77 -16.11 -21.07
C SER A 266 5.10 -14.75 -21.25
N ALA A 267 4.87 -14.02 -20.15
CA ALA A 267 4.42 -12.64 -20.22
C ALA A 267 5.58 -11.73 -20.65
N ALA A 268 5.31 -10.81 -21.58
CA ALA A 268 6.25 -9.77 -21.97
C ALA A 268 6.14 -8.57 -21.03
N ASP A 269 7.29 -8.13 -20.54
CA ASP A 269 7.42 -6.93 -19.73
C ASP A 269 7.77 -5.74 -20.61
N THR A 270 8.86 -5.88 -21.38
CA THR A 270 9.33 -4.85 -22.30
C THR A 270 9.77 -5.49 -23.62
N ILE A 271 9.38 -4.92 -24.75
CA ILE A 271 9.84 -5.31 -26.08
C ILE A 271 10.51 -4.10 -26.72
N VAL A 272 11.79 -4.25 -27.08
CA VAL A 272 12.55 -3.24 -27.81
C VAL A 272 12.69 -3.66 -29.26
N VAL A 273 12.10 -2.91 -30.18
CA VAL A 273 12.26 -3.08 -31.62
C VAL A 273 13.62 -2.54 -32.03
N LEU A 274 14.48 -3.43 -32.52
CA LEU A 274 15.83 -3.10 -32.96
C LEU A 274 15.79 -2.64 -34.42
N PRO A 275 16.64 -1.66 -34.79
CA PRO A 275 16.76 -1.27 -36.19
C PRO A 275 17.16 -2.49 -37.02
N ALA A 276 16.63 -2.60 -38.24
CA ALA A 276 17.10 -3.58 -39.20
C ALA A 276 18.62 -3.37 -39.38
N ASP A 277 19.39 -4.45 -39.29
CA ASP A 277 20.83 -4.39 -39.49
C ASP A 277 21.08 -3.69 -40.85
N ALA A 278 21.71 -2.51 -40.83
CA ALA A 278 22.11 -1.83 -42.05
C ALA A 278 23.19 -2.70 -42.70
N ASN A 279 22.84 -3.34 -43.82
CA ASN A 279 23.74 -4.13 -44.66
C ASN A 279 25.04 -3.40 -44.98
#